data_AF-G1VCM2-F1
#
_entry.id   AF-G1VCM2-F1
#
_cell.length_a   1.000
_cell.length_b   1.000
_cell.length_c   1.000
_cell.angle_alpha   90.00
_cell.angle_beta   90.00
_cell.angle_gamma   90.00
#
_symmetry.space_group_name_H-M   'P 1'
#
loop_
_entity.id
_entity.type
_entity.pdbx_description
1 polymer ?
#
loop_
_entity_poly.entity_id
_entity_poly.type
_entity_poly.pdbx_seq_one_letter_code
_entity_poly.pdbx_strand_id
1 'polypeptide(L)'
;MKGKKTGGRVKGTPNKDNPLKGFIRAHSEKYFTEPVENGLTQFELDQMSLTADDRVSAELRLLEFHQAKLKAVDANINTHNVSLTIEDKLRELCEEEEDGE
;
A
#
# COMPACT_ATOMS: atom_id res chain seq x y z
N MET A 1 -8.99 40.74 -3.48
CA MET A 1 -7.69 40.15 -3.83
C MET A 1 -7.64 38.72 -3.29
N LYS A 2 -7.56 37.70 -4.17
CA LYS A 2 -7.58 36.27 -3.78
C LYS A 2 -6.22 35.90 -3.21
N GLY A 3 -6.16 35.47 -1.95
CA GLY A 3 -4.90 35.13 -1.27
C GLY A 3 -4.13 34.05 -2.03
N LYS A 4 -2.90 34.35 -2.46
CA LYS A 4 -2.00 33.35 -3.05
C LYS A 4 -1.51 32.43 -1.92
N LYS A 5 -1.77 31.13 -2.02
CA LYS A 5 -1.20 30.12 -1.12
C LYS A 5 0.32 30.05 -1.37
N THR A 6 1.11 30.72 -0.54
CA THR A 6 2.56 30.92 -0.73
C THR A 6 3.46 29.84 -0.11
N GLY A 7 2.91 28.72 0.37
CA GLY A 7 3.70 27.76 1.17
C GLY A 7 3.27 26.29 1.08
N GLY A 8 2.69 25.86 -0.05
CA GLY A 8 2.31 24.47 -0.26
C GLY A 8 3.46 23.63 -0.84
N ARG A 9 3.43 22.31 -0.59
CA ARG A 9 4.30 21.35 -1.27
C ARG A 9 4.09 21.46 -2.78
N VAL A 10 5.14 21.77 -3.54
CA VAL A 10 5.07 21.85 -4.99
C VAL A 10 4.80 20.46 -5.55
N LYS A 11 3.78 20.31 -6.39
CA LYS A 11 3.50 19.06 -7.09
C LYS A 11 4.75 18.68 -7.90
N GLY A 12 5.33 17.52 -7.61
CA GLY A 12 6.58 17.08 -8.23
C GLY A 12 7.85 17.28 -7.39
N THR A 13 7.78 17.85 -6.17
CA THR A 13 8.91 17.77 -5.23
C THR A 13 9.17 16.28 -4.92
N PRO A 14 10.35 15.72 -5.30
CA PRO A 14 10.65 14.32 -5.03
C PRO A 14 10.54 14.07 -3.53
N ASN A 15 9.90 12.96 -3.15
CA ASN A 15 9.93 12.53 -1.74
C ASN A 15 11.41 12.34 -1.36
N LYS A 16 11.84 12.97 -0.27
CA LYS A 16 13.18 12.74 0.27
C LYS A 16 13.34 11.24 0.53
N ASP A 17 14.40 10.64 -0.01
CA ASP A 17 14.70 9.25 0.26
C ASP A 17 14.81 9.06 1.77
N ASN A 18 13.98 8.16 2.28
CA ASN A 18 14.01 7.82 3.69
C ASN A 18 14.96 6.62 3.85
N PRO A 19 16.20 6.85 4.31
CA PRO A 19 17.20 5.78 4.39
C PRO A 19 16.75 4.64 5.31
N LEU A 20 15.94 4.94 6.34
CA LEU A 20 15.38 3.93 7.23
C LEU A 20 14.41 3.00 6.49
N LYS A 21 13.58 3.54 5.59
CA LYS A 21 12.68 2.71 4.78
C LYS A 21 13.45 1.78 3.84
N GLY A 22 14.54 2.26 3.26
CA GLY A 22 15.43 1.45 2.43
C GLY A 22 16.07 0.31 3.23
N PHE A 23 16.59 0.62 4.41
CA PHE A 23 17.19 -0.36 5.31
C PHE A 23 16.19 -1.44 5.75
N ILE A 24 14.99 -1.03 6.17
CA ILE A 24 13.92 -1.96 6.56
C ILE A 24 13.55 -2.87 5.38
N ARG A 25 13.40 -2.30 4.18
CA ARG A 25 13.08 -3.08 2.98
C ARG A 25 14.15 -4.11 2.68
N ALA A 26 15.42 -3.71 2.66
CA ALA A 26 16.54 -4.60 2.38
C ALA A 26 16.64 -5.72 3.43
N HIS A 27 16.46 -5.39 4.71
CA HIS A 27 16.43 -6.39 5.78
C HIS A 27 15.28 -7.38 5.62
N SER A 28 14.06 -6.88 5.37
CA SER A 28 12.89 -7.74 5.15
C SER A 28 13.08 -8.66 3.95
N GLU A 29 13.56 -8.13 2.82
CA GLU A 29 13.80 -8.92 1.61
C GLU A 29 14.77 -10.07 1.90
N LYS A 30 15.92 -9.75 2.51
CA LYS A 30 16.89 -10.76 2.94
C LYS A 30 16.27 -11.83 3.85
N TYR A 31 15.52 -11.42 4.87
CA TYR A 31 14.92 -12.32 5.86
C TYR A 31 13.95 -13.35 5.23
N PHE A 32 13.17 -12.93 4.22
CA PHE A 32 12.14 -13.76 3.61
C PHE A 32 12.58 -14.50 2.34
N THR A 33 13.66 -14.08 1.66
CA THR A 33 13.99 -14.63 0.32
C THR A 33 15.39 -15.21 0.19
N GLU A 34 16.35 -14.76 0.99
CA GLU A 34 17.72 -15.28 0.87
C GLU A 34 17.86 -16.60 1.64
N PRO A 35 18.31 -17.69 0.98
CA PRO A 35 18.58 -18.94 1.67
C PRO A 35 19.83 -18.79 2.55
N VAL A 36 19.72 -19.27 3.80
CA VAL A 36 20.79 -19.18 4.81
C VAL A 36 21.43 -20.54 5.03
N GLU A 37 20.65 -21.55 5.40
CA GLU A 37 21.13 -22.89 5.73
C GLU A 37 20.24 -23.95 5.09
N ASN A 38 20.86 -24.97 4.47
CA ASN A 38 20.16 -26.09 3.82
C ASN A 38 19.10 -25.65 2.78
N GLY A 39 19.29 -24.49 2.17
CA GLY A 39 18.35 -23.91 1.20
C GLY A 39 17.11 -23.25 1.83
N LEU A 40 17.01 -23.21 3.16
CA LEU A 40 15.93 -22.55 3.88
C LEU A 40 16.28 -21.09 4.17
N THR A 41 15.26 -20.25 4.14
CA THR A 41 15.33 -18.84 4.52
C THR A 41 15.36 -18.69 6.05
N GLN A 42 15.82 -17.54 6.53
CA GLN A 42 15.82 -17.25 7.98
C GLN A 42 14.41 -17.32 8.56
N PHE A 43 13.41 -16.82 7.82
CA PHE A 43 12.01 -16.93 8.22
C PHE A 43 11.56 -18.38 8.44
N GLU A 44 11.89 -19.30 7.53
CA GLU A 44 11.49 -20.71 7.64
C GLU A 44 12.13 -21.39 8.85
N LEU A 45 13.40 -21.10 9.11
CA LEU A 45 14.10 -21.60 10.30
C LEU A 45 13.42 -21.11 11.58
N ASP A 46 13.07 -19.84 11.65
CA ASP A 46 12.38 -19.26 12.80
C ASP A 46 10.98 -19.89 12.97
N GLN A 47 10.22 -20.06 11.88
CA GLN A 47 8.90 -20.72 11.93
C GLN A 47 9.00 -22.17 12.44
N MET A 48 10.01 -22.92 12.01
CA MET A 48 10.25 -24.29 12.47
C MET A 48 10.61 -24.35 13.96
N SER A 49 11.31 -23.33 14.47
CA SER A 49 11.70 -23.23 15.88
C SER A 49 10.55 -22.86 16.83
N LEU A 50 9.46 -22.27 16.31
CA LEU A 50 8.29 -21.90 17.10
C LEU A 50 7.40 -23.10 17.44
N THR A 51 6.75 -23.01 18.60
CA THR A 51 5.68 -23.93 19.01
C THR A 51 4.45 -23.76 18.11
N ALA A 52 3.57 -24.77 18.07
CA ALA A 52 2.39 -24.73 17.20
C ALA A 52 1.48 -23.52 17.47
N ASP A 53 1.23 -23.20 18.74
CA ASP A 53 0.36 -22.08 19.13
C ASP A 53 0.96 -20.72 18.76
N ASP A 54 2.28 -20.55 18.96
CA ASP A 54 2.99 -19.32 18.61
C ASP A 54 3.07 -19.14 17.10
N ARG A 55 3.26 -20.23 16.35
CA ARG A 55 3.29 -20.22 14.88
C ARG A 55 1.96 -19.74 14.31
N VAL A 56 0.84 -20.33 14.75
CA VAL A 56 -0.51 -19.91 14.33
C VAL A 56 -0.74 -18.43 14.66
N SER A 57 -0.32 -17.99 15.84
CA SER A 57 -0.43 -16.59 16.25
C SER A 57 0.41 -15.64 15.38
N ALA A 58 1.63 -16.05 14.99
CA ALA A 58 2.50 -15.27 14.11
C ALA A 58 1.93 -15.17 12.69
N GLU A 59 1.43 -16.28 12.14
CA GLU A 59 0.81 -16.34 10.82
C GLU A 59 -0.45 -15.47 10.73
N LEU A 60 -1.32 -15.51 11.75
CA LEU A 60 -2.52 -14.66 11.81
C LEU A 60 -2.17 -13.16 11.78
N ARG A 61 -1.14 -12.75 12.51
CA ARG A 61 -0.68 -11.35 12.50
C ARG A 61 -0.07 -10.95 11.16
N LEU A 62 0.69 -11.84 10.53
CA LEU A 62 1.23 -11.58 9.19
C LEU A 62 0.10 -11.42 8.17
N LEU A 63 -0.95 -12.23 8.30
CA LEU A 63 -2.10 -12.22 7.41
C LEU A 63 -2.85 -10.88 7.41
N GLU A 64 -2.93 -10.16 8.54
CA GLU A 64 -3.57 -8.84 8.63
C GLU A 64 -2.95 -7.82 7.65
N PHE A 65 -1.63 -7.85 7.47
CA PHE A 65 -0.93 -6.96 6.55
C PHE A 65 -1.13 -7.35 5.08
N HIS A 66 -1.37 -8.63 4.79
CA HIS A 66 -1.73 -9.09 3.44
C HIS A 66 -3.20 -8.84 3.10
N GLN A 67 -4.11 -9.01 4.05
CA GLN A 67 -5.55 -8.82 3.84
C GLN A 67 -5.92 -7.37 3.52
N ALA A 68 -5.29 -6.39 4.18
CA ALA A 68 -5.48 -4.98 3.83
C ALA A 68 -5.07 -4.70 2.37
N LYS A 69 -4.04 -5.40 1.89
CA LYS A 69 -3.56 -5.32 0.50
C LYS A 69 -4.53 -6.01 -0.47
N LEU A 70 -5.14 -7.14 -0.10
CA LEU A 70 -6.15 -7.83 -0.92
C LEU A 70 -7.41 -6.97 -1.10
N LYS A 71 -7.92 -6.35 -0.02
CA LYS A 71 -9.06 -5.42 -0.11
C LYS A 71 -8.74 -4.17 -0.95
N ALA A 72 -7.51 -3.68 -0.89
CA ALA A 72 -7.06 -2.57 -1.74
C ALA A 72 -6.87 -3.00 -3.21
N VAL A 73 -6.47 -4.24 -3.46
CA VAL A 73 -6.36 -4.83 -4.81
C VAL A 73 -7.74 -5.06 -5.41
N ASP A 74 -8.73 -5.55 -4.65
CA ASP A 74 -10.12 -5.65 -5.12
C ASP A 74 -10.69 -4.27 -5.51
N ALA A 75 -10.40 -3.23 -4.72
CA ALA A 75 -10.75 -1.85 -5.08
C ALA A 75 -10.03 -1.36 -6.35
N ASN A 76 -8.78 -1.78 -6.58
CA ASN A 76 -7.96 -1.38 -7.74
C ASN A 76 -8.30 -2.18 -9.02
N ILE A 77 -8.76 -3.42 -8.91
CA ILE A 77 -9.21 -4.25 -10.05
C ILE A 77 -10.57 -3.78 -10.55
N ASN A 78 -11.45 -3.29 -9.67
CA ASN A 78 -12.72 -2.66 -10.08
C ASN A 78 -12.55 -1.27 -10.71
N THR A 79 -11.38 -0.65 -10.60
CA THR A 79 -11.04 0.53 -11.40
C THR A 79 -10.48 0.11 -12.74
N HIS A 80 -11.36 -0.23 -13.68
CA HIS A 80 -11.13 0.17 -15.07
C HIS A 80 -11.00 1.70 -15.07
N ASN A 81 -9.77 2.18 -14.85
CA ASN A 81 -9.40 3.58 -14.76
C ASN A 81 -9.63 4.26 -16.12
N VAL A 82 -10.87 4.64 -16.39
CA VAL A 82 -11.10 5.90 -17.10
C VAL A 82 -10.71 6.96 -16.09
N SER A 83 -9.59 7.65 -16.32
CA SER A 83 -9.16 8.75 -15.46
C SER A 83 -10.14 9.90 -15.60
N LEU A 84 -11.28 9.83 -14.89
CA LEU A 84 -12.22 10.92 -14.80
C LEU A 84 -11.50 12.05 -14.07
N THR A 85 -11.27 13.13 -14.80
CA THR A 85 -10.74 14.35 -14.25
C THR A 85 -11.78 14.96 -13.30
N ILE A 86 -11.34 15.86 -12.43
CA ILE A 86 -12.27 16.63 -11.59
C ILE A 86 -13.30 17.37 -12.46
N GLU A 87 -12.91 17.77 -13.68
CA GLU A 87 -13.79 18.40 -14.66
C GLU A 87 -14.89 17.45 -15.17
N ASP A 88 -14.58 16.17 -15.36
CA ASP A 88 -15.57 15.16 -15.76
C ASP A 88 -16.59 14.91 -14.65
N LYS A 89 -16.12 14.81 -13.39
CA LYS A 89 -17.00 14.61 -12.23
C LYS A 89 -17.86 15.84 -11.92
N LEU A 90 -17.35 17.04 -12.18
CA LEU A 90 -18.12 18.28 -12.03
C LEU A 90 -19.18 18.42 -13.13
N ARG A 91 -18.93 17.92 -14.34
CA ARG A 91 -19.91 17.93 -15.42
C ARG A 91 -21.09 17.02 -15.12
N GLU A 92 -20.83 15.81 -14.68
CA GLU A 92 -21.86 14.84 -14.27
C GLU A 92 -22.78 15.39 -13.18
N LEU A 93 -22.21 16.01 -12.14
CA LEU A 93 -22.97 16.63 -11.06
C LEU A 93 -23.80 17.85 -11.49
N CYS A 94 -23.40 18.53 -12.57
CA CYS A 94 -24.19 19.62 -13.14
C CYS A 94 -25.27 19.12 -14.11
N GLU A 95 -25.07 17.97 -14.75
CA GLU A 95 -26.07 17.34 -15.61
C GLU A 95 -27.19 16.66 -14.78
N GLU A 96 -26.89 16.16 -13.59
CA GLU A 96 -27.91 15.59 -12.67
C GLU A 96 -28.86 16.63 -12.03
N GLU A 97 -28.56 17.94 -12.09
CA GLU A 97 -29.44 18.99 -11.55
C GLU A 97 -30.51 19.49 -12.55
N GLU A 98 -30.49 19.06 -13.82
CA GLU A 98 -31.45 19.50 -14.85
C GLU A 98 -32.70 18.60 -14.98
N ASP A 99 -32.72 17.40 -14.40
CA ASP A 99 -33.84 16.44 -14.48
C ASP A 99 -34.74 16.43 -13.22
N GLY A 100 -34.95 17.60 -12.63
CA GLY A 100 -35.84 17.81 -11.48
C GLY A 100 -36.97 18.79 -11.78
N GLU A 101 -37.92 18.41 -12.64
CA GLU A 101 -39.28 19.00 -12.70
C GLU A 101 -40.09 18.68 -11.45
#